data_AF-A0A4R3L506-F1
#
_entry.id   AF-A0A4R3L506-F1
#
_cell.length_a   1.000
_cell.length_b   1.000
_cell.length_c   1.000
_cell.angle_alpha   90.00
_cell.angle_beta   90.00
_cell.angle_gamma   90.00
#
_symmetry.space_group_name_H-M   'P 1'
#
loop_
_entity.id
_entity.type
_entity.pdbx_description
1 polymer ?
#
loop_
_entity_poly.entity_id
_entity_poly.type
_entity_poly.pdbx_seq_one_letter_code
_entity_poly.pdbx_strand_id
1 'polypeptide(L)' 'MGRVALTLVIVGAINWLLVGIFQWDLVAAIFGGDAIRESSGFSRLIYTLVGIAGIYAIRYLFTDDRTRANVE' A
#
# COMPACT_ATOMS: atom_id res chain seq x y z
N MET A 1 -6.90 10.41 14.01
CA MET A 1 -7.64 9.73 12.92
C MET A 1 -6.81 9.54 11.65
N GLY A 2 -6.05 10.54 11.17
CA GLY A 2 -5.24 10.40 9.94
C GLY A 2 -4.18 9.29 9.96
N ARG A 3 -3.48 9.11 11.10
CA ARG A 3 -2.40 8.12 11.22
C ARG A 3 -2.85 6.67 10.99
N VAL A 4 -3.98 6.26 11.58
CA VAL A 4 -4.52 4.88 11.40
C VAL A 4 -4.95 4.63 9.95
N ALA A 5 -5.64 5.59 9.34
CA ALA A 5 -6.02 5.50 7.93
C ALA A 5 -4.78 5.38 7.03
N LEU A 6 -3.74 6.16 7.31
CA LEU A 6 -2.51 6.14 6.54
C LEU A 6 -1.72 4.83 6.74
N THR A 7 -1.70 4.27 7.95
CA THR A 7 -1.14 2.93 8.22
C THR A 7 -1.85 1.87 7.37
N LEU A 8 -3.18 1.87 7.31
CA LEU A 8 -3.94 0.93 6.47
C LEU A 8 -3.63 1.10 4.98
N VAL A 9 -3.48 2.33 4.50
CA VAL A 9 -3.07 2.63 3.12
C VAL A 9 -1.70 2.05 2.81
N ILE A 10 -0.73 2.20 3.72
CA ILE A 10 0.63 1.67 3.53
C ILE A 10 0.62 0.15 3.51
N VAL A 11 -0.08 -0.49 4.45
CA VAL A 11 -0.23 -1.95 4.50
C VAL A 11 -0.87 -2.47 3.19
N GLY A 12 -1.94 -1.81 2.74
CA GLY A 12 -2.58 -2.14 1.47
C GLY A 12 -1.61 -2.01 0.29
N ALA A 13 -0.90 -0.89 0.19
CA ALA A 13 0.05 -0.63 -0.90
C ALA A 13 1.17 -1.67 -0.98
N ILE A 14 1.71 -2.10 0.17
CA ILE A 14 2.70 -3.17 0.23
C ILE A 14 2.10 -4.48 -0.30
N ASN A 15 0.88 -4.83 0.10
CA ASN A 15 0.19 -6.02 -0.42
C ASN A 15 0.01 -5.96 -1.95
N TRP A 16 -0.49 -4.83 -2.46
CA TRP A 16 -0.68 -4.63 -3.89
C TRP A 16 0.64 -4.68 -4.68
N LEU A 17 1.73 -4.17 -4.11
CA LEU A 17 3.05 -4.29 -4.74
C LEU A 17 3.49 -5.75 -4.87
N LEU A 18 3.31 -6.54 -3.81
CA LEU A 18 3.63 -7.97 -3.80
C LEU A 18 2.80 -8.73 -4.84
N VAL A 19 1.51 -8.41 -4.96
CA VAL A 19 0.63 -8.98 -5.99
C VAL A 19 1.08 -8.57 -7.41
N GLY A 20 1.52 -7.34 -7.62
CA GLY A 20 1.99 -6.88 -8.94
C GLY A 20 3.27 -7.58 -9.41
N ILE A 21 4.27 -7.69 -8.53
CA ILE A 21 5.59 -8.22 -8.87
C ILE A 21 5.61 -9.75 -8.79
N PHE A 22 5.16 -10.30 -7.67
CA PHE A 22 5.28 -11.73 -7.33
C PHE A 22 3.97 -12.51 -7.45
N GLN A 23 2.85 -11.85 -7.79
CA GLN A 23 1.53 -12.48 -7.85
C GLN A 23 1.11 -13.10 -6.51
N TRP A 24 1.72 -12.64 -5.42
CA TRP A 24 1.53 -13.17 -4.08
C TRP A 24 0.77 -12.18 -3.22
N ASP A 25 -0.36 -12.61 -2.67
CA ASP A 25 -1.23 -11.85 -1.79
C ASP A 25 -0.95 -12.22 -0.33
N LEU A 26 -0.28 -11.31 0.37
CA LEU A 26 0.09 -11.44 1.78
C LEU A 26 -1.15 -11.55 2.68
N VAL A 27 -2.21 -10.80 2.36
CA VAL A 27 -3.46 -10.83 3.15
C VAL A 27 -4.10 -12.21 3.02
N ALA A 28 -4.21 -12.73 1.80
CA ALA A 28 -4.72 -14.09 1.60
C ALA A 28 -3.85 -15.15 2.29
N ALA A 29 -2.51 -14.99 2.25
CA ALA A 29 -1.59 -15.91 2.93
C ALA A 29 -1.77 -15.95 4.46
N ILE A 30 -2.12 -14.83 5.10
CA ILE A 30 -2.32 -14.76 6.55
C ILE A 30 -3.72 -15.22 6.96
N PHE A 31 -4.75 -14.91 6.18
CA PHE A 31 -6.14 -15.18 6.51
C PHE A 31 -6.71 -16.49 5.91
N GLY A 32 -5.86 -17.30 5.26
CA GLY A 32 -6.23 -18.64 4.78
C GLY A 32 -6.97 -18.66 3.43
N GLY A 33 -6.67 -17.72 2.53
CA GLY A 33 -7.15 -17.71 1.15
C GLY A 33 -6.09 -18.12 0.13
N ASP A 34 -6.45 -18.10 -1.16
CA ASP A 34 -5.51 -18.35 -2.26
C ASP A 34 -4.42 -17.27 -2.31
N ALA A 35 -3.26 -17.60 -1.76
CA ALA A 35 -2.11 -16.70 -1.65
C ALA A 35 -1.47 -16.38 -3.02
N ILE A 36 -1.66 -17.23 -4.03
CA ILE A 36 -1.14 -16.99 -5.38
C ILE A 36 -2.30 -16.59 -6.27
N ARG A 37 -2.21 -15.41 -6.89
CA ARG A 37 -3.26 -14.86 -7.75
C ARG A 37 -2.75 -14.72 -9.17
N GLU A 38 -3.36 -15.47 -10.10
CA GLU A 38 -3.13 -15.19 -11.51
C GLU A 38 -3.74 -13.85 -11.89
N SER A 39 -2.89 -12.99 -12.46
CA SER A 39 -3.25 -11.63 -12.85
C SER A 39 -2.68 -11.34 -14.23
N SER A 40 -3.52 -10.74 -15.08
CA SER A 40 -3.10 -10.32 -16.42
C SER A 40 -1.93 -9.35 -16.34
N GLY A 41 -1.05 -9.34 -17.36
CA GLY A 41 0.13 -8.47 -17.38
C GLY A 41 -0.20 -6.98 -17.19
N PHE A 42 -1.37 -6.54 -17.67
CA PHE A 42 -1.85 -5.18 -17.45
C PHE A 42 -2.26 -4.91 -16.00
N SER A 43 -2.93 -5.86 -15.34
CA SER A 43 -3.28 -5.76 -13.92
C SER A 43 -2.04 -5.66 -13.04
N ARG A 44 -1.00 -6.45 -13.34
CA ARG A 44 0.29 -6.40 -12.63
C ARG A 44 0.94 -5.02 -12.69
N LEU A 45 0.84 -4.35 -13.84
CA LEU A 45 1.34 -2.98 -14.00
C LEU A 45 0.61 -2.03 -13.05
N ILE A 46 -0.72 -2.07 -13.02
CA ILE A 46 -1.54 -1.24 -12.13
C ILE A 46 -1.22 -1.51 -10.65
N TYR A 47 -1.15 -2.78 -10.25
CA TYR A 47 -0.83 -3.15 -8.86
C TYR A 47 0.56 -2.66 -8.44
N THR A 48 1.54 -2.75 -9.33
CA THR A 48 2.88 -2.23 -9.09
C THR A 48 2.88 -0.70 -8.95
N LEU A 49 2.15 0.01 -9.81
CA LEU A 49 2.02 1.48 -9.72
C LEU A 49 1.33 1.93 -8.43
N VAL A 50 0.26 1.24 -8.02
CA VAL A 50 -0.43 1.51 -6.74
C VAL A 50 0.50 1.26 -5.56
N GLY A 51 1.25 0.15 -5.59
CA GLY A 51 2.21 -0.17 -4.55
C GLY A 51 3.31 0.88 -4.40
N ILE A 52 3.88 1.34 -5.52
CA ILE A 52 4.87 2.42 -5.54
C ILE A 52 4.28 3.74 -5.02
N ALA A 53 3.05 4.08 -5.43
CA ALA A 53 2.38 5.29 -4.96
C ALA A 53 2.14 5.28 -3.44
N GLY A 54 1.77 4.13 -2.87
CA GLY A 54 1.61 4.02 -1.42
C GLY A 54 2.93 3.98 -0.65
N ILE A 55 4.03 3.48 -1.23
CA ILE A 55 5.37 3.67 -0.66
C ILE A 55 5.72 5.16 -0.62
N TYR A 56 5.40 5.91 -1.68
CA TYR A 56 5.59 7.37 -1.68
C TYR A 56 4.73 8.06 -0.61
N ALA A 57 3.54 7.51 -0.31
CA ALA A 57 2.67 8.01 0.77
C ALA A 57 3.32 7.89 2.17
N ILE A 58 4.29 6.99 2.38
CA ILE A 58 5.02 6.85 3.65
C ILE A 58 5.73 8.16 4.02
N ARG A 59 6.22 8.93 3.03
CA ARG A 59 6.79 10.27 3.26
C ARG A 59 5.83 11.18 4.02
N TYR A 60 4.55 11.13 3.68
CA TYR A 60 3.53 11.96 4.30
C TYR A 60 3.21 11.49 5.73
N LEU A 61 3.38 10.20 6.05
CA LEU A 61 3.24 9.68 7.42
C LEU A 61 4.18 10.37 8.40
N PHE A 62 5.42 10.61 7.97
CA PHE A 62 6.46 11.23 8.79
C PHE A 62 6.56 12.75 8.61
N THR A 63 5.82 13.33 7.66
CA THR A 63 5.80 14.78 7.40
C THR A 63 4.60 15.48 8.06
N ASP A 64 3.62 14.74 8.59
CA ASP A 64 2.39 15.25 9.22
C ASP A 64 2.57 15.81 10.65
N ASP A 65 3.69 16.49 10.92
CA ASP A 65 3.97 17.19 12.18
C ASP A 65 4.32 18.68 12.00
N ARG A 66 4.29 19.24 10.77
CA ARG A 66 4.83 20.61 10.50
C ARG A 66 3.84 21.66 9.99
N THR A 67 2.60 21.29 9.63
CA THR A 67 1.65 22.27 9.02
C THR A 67 0.66 22.88 10.02
N ARG A 68 0.47 22.29 11.21
CA ARG A 68 -0.47 22.84 12.22
C ARG A 68 0.12 23.92 13.13
N ALA A 69 1.42 24.19 13.06
CA ALA A 69 2.10 25.12 13.97
C ALA A 69 2.29 26.55 13.39
N ASN A 70 1.86 26.84 12.17
CA ASN A 70 2.08 28.13 11.48
C ASN A 70 0.80 28.92 11.21
N VAL A 71 -0.32 28.55 11.83
CA VAL A 71 -1.63 29.22 11.66
C VAL A 71 -2.20 29.69 13.00
N GLU A 72 -1.44 29.61 14.10
CA GLU A 72 -1.78 30.20 15.41
C GLU A 72 -0.89 31.39 15.72
#